data_AF-A0A382KYX2-F1
#
_entry.id   AF-A0A382KYX2-F1
#
_cell.length_a   1.000
_cell.length_b   1.000
_cell.length_c   1.000
_cell.angle_alpha   90.00
_cell.angle_beta   90.00
_cell.angle_gamma   90.00
#
_symmetry.space_group_name_H-M   'P 1'
#
loop_
_entity.id
_entity.type
_entity.pdbx_description
1 polymer ?
#
loop_
_entity_poly.entity_id
_entity_poly.type
_entity_poly.pdbx_seq_one_letter_code
_entity_poly.pdbx_strand_id
1 'polypeptide(L)' 'MQSPRNIFLTGFMGTGKTSVGRHVAHRLGWRFVDLDEVI' A
#
# COMPACT_ATOMS: atom_id res chain seq x y z
N MET A 1 -21.95 10.31 3.97
CA MET A 1 -21.04 9.18 4.26
C MET A 1 -19.64 9.62 3.86
N GLN A 2 -18.64 9.56 4.74
CA GLN A 2 -17.26 9.91 4.37
C GLN A 2 -16.66 8.78 3.51
N SER A 3 -15.95 9.14 2.45
CA SER A 3 -15.21 8.17 1.63
C SER A 3 -14.12 7.48 2.47
N PRO A 4 -13.86 6.18 2.27
CA PRO A 4 -12.75 5.51 2.94
C PRO A 4 -11.41 6.18 2.58
N ARG A 5 -10.54 6.35 3.58
CA ARG A 5 -9.19 6.92 3.40
C ARG A 5 -8.24 5.84 2.91
N ASN A 6 -7.54 6.11 1.81
CA ASN A 6 -6.56 5.21 1.21
C ASN A 6 -5.17 5.88 1.14
N ILE A 7 -4.12 5.08 1.16
CA ILE A 7 -2.73 5.52 0.92
C ILE A 7 -2.22 4.79 -0.33
N PHE A 8 -1.67 5.55 -1.28
CA PHE A 8 -1.07 5.00 -2.50
C PHE A 8 0.44 5.23 -2.48
N LEU A 9 1.20 4.17 -2.70
CA LEU A 9 2.66 4.24 -2.81
C LEU A 9 3.04 4.21 -4.30
N THR A 10 3.65 5.29 -4.79
CA THR A 10 4.07 5.42 -6.19
C THR A 10 5.60 5.48 -6.28
N GLY A 11 6.14 5.31 -7.49
CA GLY A 11 7.57 5.35 -7.77
C GLY A 11 8.06 4.15 -8.57
N PHE A 12 9.31 4.22 -9.05
CA PHE A 12 9.92 3.19 -9.91
C PHE A 12 10.06 1.83 -9.22
N MET A 13 10.29 0.78 -10.01
CA MET A 13 10.59 -0.57 -9.51
C MET A 13 11.85 -0.53 -8.61
N GLY A 14 11.89 -1.35 -7.55
CA GLY A 14 13.05 -1.44 -6.67
C GLY A 14 13.21 -0.34 -5.61
N THR A 15 12.33 0.67 -5.58
CA THR A 15 12.39 1.76 -4.59
C THR A 15 11.84 1.40 -3.19
N GLY A 16 11.43 0.14 -2.98
CA GLY A 16 10.99 -0.35 -1.66
C GLY A 16 9.50 -0.14 -1.32
N LYS A 17 8.65 0.28 -2.28
CA LYS A 17 7.21 0.54 -2.09
C LYS A 17 6.49 -0.60 -1.35
N THR A 18 6.68 -1.85 -1.78
CA THR A 18 6.02 -3.02 -1.17
C THR A 18 6.45 -3.23 0.28
N SER A 19 7.74 -3.01 0.60
CA SER A 19 8.27 -3.17 1.96
C SER A 19 7.70 -2.11 2.91
N VAL A 20 7.68 -0.85 2.46
CA VAL A 20 7.10 0.27 3.21
C VAL A 20 5.60 0.09 3.38
N GLY A 21 4.89 -0.28 2.32
CA GLY A 21 3.43 -0.46 2.34
C GLY A 21 2.97 -1.54 3.32
N ARG A 22 3.67 -2.68 3.38
CA ARG A 22 3.40 -3.72 4.38
C ARG A 22 3.60 -3.23 5.81
N HIS A 23 4.68 -2.47 6.07
CA HIS A 23 4.92 -1.89 7.40
C HIS A 23 3.86 -0.85 7.80
N VAL A 24 3.47 0.02 6.86
CA VAL A 24 2.43 1.04 7.10
C VAL A 24 1.09 0.36 7.37
N ALA A 25 0.70 -0.61 6.54
CA ALA A 25 -0.53 -1.37 6.71
C ALA A 25 -0.57 -2.08 8.08
N HIS A 26 0.52 -2.76 8.45
CA HIS A 26 0.64 -3.41 9.77
C HIS A 26 0.50 -2.43 10.93
N ARG A 27 1.16 -1.26 10.86
CA ARG A 27 1.09 -0.23 11.91
C ARG A 27 -0.29 0.40 12.04
N LEU A 28 -1.02 0.53 10.93
CA LEU A 28 -2.36 1.13 10.92
C LEU A 28 -3.48 0.10 11.14
N GLY A 29 -3.18 -1.20 11.17
CA GLY A 29 -4.19 -2.25 11.15
C GLY A 29 -5.00 -2.28 9.84
N TRP A 30 -4.40 -1.82 8.74
CA TRP A 30 -5.03 -1.73 7.42
C TRP A 30 -4.64 -2.94 6.56
N ARG A 31 -5.46 -3.20 5.53
CA ARG A 31 -5.12 -4.19 4.51
C ARG A 31 -4.11 -3.60 3.53
N PHE A 32 -3.01 -4.32 3.31
CA PHE A 32 -2.10 -4.04 2.20
C PHE A 32 -2.66 -4.66 0.90
N VAL A 33 -2.60 -3.92 -0.20
CA VAL A 33 -2.99 -4.39 -1.54
C VAL A 33 -1.84 -4.09 -2.49
N ASP A 34 -1.29 -5.12 -3.11
CA ASP A 34 -0.35 -4.97 -4.22
C ASP A 34 -1.14 -4.95 -5.54
N LEU A 35 -0.98 -3.89 -6.33
CA LEU A 35 -1.71 -3.73 -7.59
C LEU A 35 -1.06 -4.53 -8.72
N ASP A 36 0.24 -4.83 -8.60
CA ASP A 36 1.00 -5.58 -9.60
C ASP A 36 0.76 -7.10 -9.50
N GLU A 37 0.16 -7.58 -8.41
CA GLU A 37 -0.13 -9.01 -8.16
C GLU A 37 -1.41 -9.51 -8.87
N VAL A 38 -2.20 -8.61 -9.47
CA VAL A 38 -3.53 -8.91 -10.02
C VAL A 38 -3.54 -8.81 -11.55
N ILE A 39 -2.74 -9.62 -12.27
CA ILE A 39 -2.92 -9.90 -13.71
C ILE A 39 -2.43 -11.32 -14.03
#